data_AF-A0A1V5GNJ7-F1
#
_entry.id   AF-A0A1V5GNJ7-F1
#
_cell.length_a   1.000
_cell.length_b   1.000
_cell.length_c   1.000
_cell.angle_alpha   90.00
_cell.angle_beta   90.00
_cell.angle_gamma   90.00
#
_symmetry.space_group_name_H-M   'P 1'
#
loop_
_entity.id
_entity.type
_entity.pdbx_description
1 polymer ?
#
loop_
_entity_poly.entity_id
_entity_poly.type
_entity_poly.pdbx_seq_one_letter_code
_entity_poly.pdbx_strand_id
1 'polypeptide(L)'
;MSDNLGATEKELVRVRTEKLEKIEKMGFPPYPNTAEKDYSSKRILEISSELIASGQTIHFAGRIIASRGHGKLSFLDLADEQGKIQVVLKEGSIKSGAELIPLLDIADLSRSPEKYL
;
A
#
# COMPACT_ATOMS: atom_id res chain seq x y z
N MET A 1 -4.40 35.79 -10.09
CA MET A 1 -4.21 34.71 -9.11
C MET A 1 -4.77 33.44 -9.70
N SER A 2 -3.94 32.46 -10.07
CA SER A 2 -4.23 31.01 -10.05
C SER A 2 -3.28 30.20 -10.97
N ASP A 3 -1.96 30.38 -10.89
CA ASP A 3 -0.97 29.52 -11.57
C ASP A 3 -0.21 28.67 -10.55
N ASN A 4 -0.94 27.93 -9.71
CA ASN A 4 -0.29 26.95 -8.84
C ASN A 4 -1.26 25.84 -8.38
N LEU A 5 -1.61 24.93 -9.28
CA LEU A 5 -2.16 23.62 -8.91
C LEU A 5 -1.56 22.54 -9.81
N GLY A 6 -0.68 21.72 -9.22
CA GLY A 6 -0.22 20.45 -9.78
C GLY A 6 1.10 20.54 -10.54
N ALA A 7 2.06 19.69 -10.17
CA ALA A 7 3.22 19.39 -11.00
C ALA A 7 2.76 19.07 -12.43
N THR A 8 3.40 19.64 -13.44
CA THR A 8 3.06 19.33 -14.86
C THR A 8 3.03 17.81 -15.06
N GLU A 9 2.18 17.31 -15.96
CA GLU A 9 2.08 15.87 -16.26
C GLU A 9 3.46 15.22 -16.48
N LYS A 10 4.35 15.93 -17.18
CA LYS A 10 5.73 15.52 -17.41
C LYS A 10 6.54 15.34 -16.13
N GLU A 11 6.36 16.22 -15.16
CA GLU A 11 6.99 16.14 -13.85
C GLU A 11 6.46 14.94 -13.05
N LEU A 12 5.15 14.72 -13.06
CA LEU A 12 4.53 13.57 -12.40
C LEU A 12 5.02 12.25 -13.00
N VAL A 13 5.10 12.15 -14.34
CA VAL A 13 5.64 10.97 -15.02
C VAL A 13 7.10 10.75 -14.63
N ARG A 14 7.93 11.81 -14.63
CA ARG A 14 9.33 11.71 -14.24
C ARG A 14 9.48 11.16 -12.82
N VAL A 15 8.78 11.72 -11.84
CA VAL A 15 8.84 11.28 -10.44
C VAL A 15 8.40 9.82 -10.29
N ARG A 16 7.35 9.39 -10.99
CA ARG A 16 6.90 7.99 -10.96
C ARG A 16 7.93 7.03 -11.57
N THR A 17 8.56 7.41 -12.68
CA THR A 17 9.63 6.62 -13.29
C THR A 17 10.83 6.49 -12.35
N GLU A 18 11.26 7.58 -11.69
CA GLU A 18 12.37 7.55 -10.73
C GLU A 18 12.07 6.64 -9.52
N LYS A 19 10.81 6.62 -9.05
CA LYS A 19 10.38 5.71 -7.98
C LYS A 19 10.39 4.26 -8.44
N LEU A 20 9.88 3.98 -9.64
CA LEU A 20 9.92 2.65 -10.25
C LEU A 20 11.34 2.10 -10.34
N GLU A 21 12.29 2.89 -10.85
CA GLU A 21 13.70 2.49 -10.92
C GLU A 21 14.31 2.18 -9.55
N LYS A 22 13.92 2.94 -8.51
CA LYS A 22 14.38 2.67 -7.14
C LYS A 22 13.85 1.33 -6.64
N ILE A 23 12.55 1.07 -6.83
CA ILE A 23 11.90 -0.20 -6.46
C ILE A 23 12.62 -1.39 -7.12
N GLU A 24 12.93 -1.28 -8.42
CA GLU A 24 13.67 -2.32 -9.16
C GLU A 24 15.10 -2.51 -8.63
N LYS A 25 15.84 -1.42 -8.38
CA LYS A 25 17.20 -1.47 -7.81
C LYS A 25 17.24 -2.10 -6.41
N MET A 26 16.15 -2.02 -5.67
CA MET A 26 15.99 -2.66 -4.35
C MET A 26 15.66 -4.15 -4.46
N GLY A 27 15.48 -4.68 -5.68
CA GLY A 27 15.19 -6.10 -5.92
C GLY A 27 13.72 -6.47 -5.78
N PHE A 28 12.81 -5.50 -5.66
CA PHE A 28 11.38 -5.75 -5.60
C PHE A 28 10.78 -5.73 -7.01
N PRO A 29 10.06 -6.79 -7.44
CA PRO A 29 9.40 -6.79 -8.75
C PRO A 29 8.20 -5.83 -8.73
N PRO A 30 8.18 -4.77 -9.55
CA PRO A 30 7.11 -3.77 -9.53
C PRO A 30 5.78 -4.30 -10.09
N TYR A 31 5.85 -5.32 -10.95
CA TYR A 31 4.69 -5.95 -11.58
C TYR A 31 4.66 -7.45 -11.28
N PRO A 32 4.31 -7.85 -10.05
CA PRO A 32 4.23 -9.27 -9.69
C PRO A 32 3.05 -9.93 -10.41
N ASN A 33 3.24 -11.15 -10.91
CA ASN A 33 2.20 -11.92 -11.61
C ASN A 33 1.05 -12.39 -10.70
N THR A 34 1.26 -12.38 -9.38
CA THR A 34 0.29 -12.90 -8.40
C THR A 34 0.30 -12.03 -7.14
N ALA A 35 -0.89 -11.77 -6.60
CA ALA A 35 -1.07 -11.21 -5.27
C ALA A 35 -1.92 -12.19 -4.44
N GLU A 36 -1.41 -12.55 -3.26
CA GLU A 36 -2.16 -13.35 -2.28
C GLU A 36 -3.22 -12.45 -1.62
N LYS A 37 -4.47 -12.92 -1.59
CA LYS A 37 -5.61 -12.25 -0.97
C LYS A 37 -6.49 -13.31 -0.33
N ASP A 38 -6.55 -13.33 0.99
CA ASP A 38 -7.33 -14.33 1.73
C ASP A 38 -8.84 -14.02 1.68
N TYR A 39 -9.18 -12.73 1.78
CA TYR A 39 -10.55 -12.25 1.86
C TYR A 39 -10.73 -10.94 1.09
N SER A 40 -11.95 -10.65 0.64
CA SER A 40 -12.31 -9.31 0.15
C SER A 40 -12.43 -8.32 1.30
N SER A 41 -12.37 -7.02 1.00
CA SER A 41 -12.50 -5.98 2.02
C SER A 41 -13.82 -6.09 2.77
N LYS A 42 -14.90 -6.38 2.04
CA LYS A 42 -16.24 -6.57 2.60
C LYS A 42 -16.26 -7.75 3.57
N ARG A 43 -15.66 -8.88 3.17
CA ARG A 43 -15.63 -10.08 4.03
C ARG A 43 -14.85 -9.81 5.31
N ILE A 44 -13.67 -9.18 5.23
CA ILE A 44 -12.86 -8.83 6.40
C ILE A 44 -13.66 -7.99 7.40
N LEU A 45 -14.44 -7.01 6.92
CA LEU A 45 -15.28 -6.19 7.79
C LEU A 45 -16.39 -7.02 8.46
N GLU A 46 -17.03 -7.92 7.72
CA GLU A 46 -18.08 -8.82 8.24
C GLU A 46 -17.57 -9.75 9.35
N ILE A 47 -16.37 -10.32 9.20
CA ILE A 47 -15.77 -11.26 10.17
C ILE A 47 -14.73 -10.62 11.09
N SER A 48 -14.71 -9.30 11.19
CA SER A 48 -13.67 -8.55 11.91
C SER A 48 -13.53 -8.98 13.37
N SER A 49 -14.64 -9.20 14.09
CA SER A 49 -14.62 -9.68 15.48
C SER A 49 -13.92 -11.04 15.63
N GLU A 50 -14.13 -11.96 14.68
CA GLU A 50 -13.51 -13.30 14.70
C GLU A 50 -12.01 -13.21 14.41
N LEU A 51 -11.62 -12.41 13.41
CA LEU A 51 -10.20 -12.18 13.06
C LEU A 51 -9.43 -11.52 14.21
N ILE A 52 -10.05 -10.55 14.89
CA ILE A 52 -9.45 -9.89 16.05
C ILE A 52 -9.33 -10.87 17.22
N ALA A 53 -10.36 -11.68 17.50
CA ALA A 53 -10.36 -12.64 18.60
C ALA A 53 -9.35 -13.77 18.38
N SER A 54 -9.17 -14.23 17.14
CA SER A 54 -8.20 -15.27 16.80
C SER A 54 -6.76 -14.77 16.75
N GLY A 55 -6.56 -13.45 16.53
CA GLY A 55 -5.24 -12.88 16.27
C GLY A 55 -4.61 -13.41 14.97
N GLN A 56 -5.42 -13.97 14.08
CA GLN A 56 -4.96 -14.52 12.81
C GLN A 56 -4.40 -13.41 11.92
N THR A 57 -3.26 -13.68 11.31
CA THR A 57 -2.69 -12.81 10.27
C THR A 57 -3.31 -13.17 8.92
N ILE A 58 -3.58 -12.15 8.10
CA ILE A 58 -4.24 -12.30 6.80
C ILE A 58 -3.53 -11.46 5.72
N HIS A 59 -3.59 -11.97 4.49
CA HIS A 59 -3.15 -11.31 3.28
C HIS A 59 -4.31 -10.52 2.67
N PHE A 60 -4.04 -9.25 2.37
CA PHE A 60 -4.98 -8.38 1.66
C PHE A 60 -4.26 -7.68 0.53
N ALA A 61 -4.91 -7.44 -0.61
CA ALA A 61 -4.35 -6.69 -1.72
C ALA A 61 -5.40 -5.74 -2.30
N GLY A 62 -4.98 -4.53 -2.63
CA GLY A 62 -5.86 -3.49 -3.17
C GLY A 62 -5.08 -2.31 -3.74
N ARG A 63 -5.80 -1.39 -4.37
CA ARG A 63 -5.26 -0.14 -4.90
C ARG A 63 -5.10 0.88 -3.77
N ILE A 64 -3.96 1.55 -3.68
CA ILE A 64 -3.77 2.68 -2.76
C ILE A 64 -4.61 3.85 -3.26
N ILE A 65 -5.61 4.27 -2.49
CA ILE A 65 -6.45 5.43 -2.81
C ILE A 65 -6.04 6.65 -1.98
N ALA A 66 -5.49 6.44 -0.79
CA ALA A 66 -4.91 7.49 0.03
C ALA A 66 -3.70 6.97 0.82
N SER A 67 -2.75 7.87 1.07
CA SER A 67 -1.56 7.62 1.91
C SER A 67 -1.30 8.82 2.80
N ARG A 68 -1.08 8.59 4.10
CA ARG A 68 -0.86 9.62 5.12
C ARG A 68 0.28 9.17 6.03
N GLY A 69 1.36 9.94 6.09
CA GLY A 69 2.50 9.69 6.98
C GLY A 69 2.44 10.52 8.26
N HIS A 70 2.77 9.91 9.40
CA HIS A 70 2.85 10.50 10.73
C HIS A 70 4.06 9.95 11.50
N GLY A 71 5.26 10.44 11.18
CA GLY A 71 6.50 9.97 11.80
C GLY A 71 6.73 8.49 11.51
N LYS A 72 6.77 7.65 12.56
CA LYS A 72 6.95 6.19 12.48
C LYS A 72 5.69 5.41 12.08
N LEU A 73 4.59 6.10 11.78
CA LEU A 73 3.34 5.49 11.34
C LEU A 73 2.98 5.98 9.94
N SER A 74 2.53 5.07 9.09
CA SER A 74 1.91 5.39 7.81
C SER A 74 0.54 4.73 7.71
N PHE A 75 -0.44 5.47 7.24
CA PHE A 75 -1.81 5.02 7.04
C PHE A 75 -2.08 4.95 5.55
N LEU A 76 -2.46 3.78 5.05
CA LEU A 76 -2.84 3.56 3.66
C LEU A 76 -4.31 3.18 3.62
N ASP A 77 -5.10 3.83 2.78
CA ASP A 77 -6.45 3.36 2.45
C ASP A 77 -6.35 2.54 1.15
N LEU A 78 -6.53 1.23 1.27
CA LEU A 78 -6.50 0.27 0.17
C LEU A 78 -7.93 -0.06 -0.27
N ALA A 79 -8.19 -0.05 -1.57
CA ALA A 79 -9.48 -0.42 -2.14
C ALA A 79 -9.39 -1.67 -3.02
N ASP A 80 -10.31 -2.60 -2.83
CA ASP A 80 -10.54 -3.73 -3.73
C ASP A 80 -11.88 -3.54 -4.46
N GLU A 81 -12.35 -4.58 -5.17
CA GLU A 81 -13.61 -4.55 -5.90
C GLU A 81 -14.87 -4.46 -5.02
N GLN A 82 -14.75 -4.68 -3.70
CA GLN A 82 -15.88 -4.74 -2.77
C GLN A 82 -15.87 -3.63 -1.71
N GLY A 83 -14.84 -2.80 -1.66
CA GLY A 83 -14.78 -1.67 -0.74
C GLY A 83 -13.37 -1.22 -0.43
N LYS A 84 -13.20 -0.68 0.79
CA LYS A 84 -11.93 -0.12 1.27
C LYS A 84 -11.60 -0.60 2.68
N ILE A 85 -10.31 -0.76 2.94
CA ILE A 85 -9.72 -1.03 4.25
C ILE A 85 -8.59 -0.05 4.49
N GLN A 86 -8.50 0.44 5.73
CA GLN A 86 -7.33 1.18 6.18
C GLN A 86 -6.30 0.23 6.76
N VAL A 87 -5.06 0.36 6.30
CA VAL A 87 -3.90 -0.35 6.82
C VAL A 87 -3.03 0.63 7.59
N VAL A 88 -2.60 0.24 8.79
CA VAL A 88 -1.64 0.98 9.60
C VAL A 88 -0.30 0.27 9.53
N LEU A 89 0.70 0.98 9.01
CA LEU A 89 2.08 0.53 8.90
C LEU A 89 2.88 1.21 10.00
N LYS A 90 3.56 0.41 10.83
CA LYS A 90 4.42 0.90 11.90
C LYS A 90 5.87 0.57 11.60
N GLU A 91 6.71 1.59 11.55
CA GLU A 91 8.15 1.47 11.38
C GLU A 91 8.74 0.64 12.54
N GLY A 92 9.54 -0.37 12.20
CA GLY A 92 10.08 -1.35 13.14
C GLY A 92 9.20 -2.57 13.42
N SER A 93 7.92 -2.54 13.03
CA SER A 93 7.09 -3.76 13.01
C SER A 93 7.22 -4.52 11.69
N ILE A 94 7.57 -3.84 10.60
CA ILE A 94 7.79 -4.40 9.25
C ILE A 94 9.20 -4.96 9.15
N LYS A 95 9.35 -6.26 8.89
CA LYS A 95 10.66 -6.94 8.74
C LYS A 95 11.36 -6.67 7.41
N SER A 96 10.63 -6.39 6.32
CA SER A 96 11.20 -6.07 5.00
C SER A 96 10.24 -5.21 4.14
N GLY A 97 10.76 -4.45 3.19
CA GLY A 97 9.94 -3.61 2.30
C GLY A 97 9.34 -2.37 2.97
N ALA A 98 9.76 -2.03 4.19
CA ALA A 98 9.39 -0.75 4.82
C ALA A 98 9.88 0.44 3.99
N GLU A 99 11.02 0.27 3.34
CA GLU A 99 11.64 1.16 2.38
C GLU A 99 10.82 1.39 1.09
N LEU A 100 9.83 0.53 0.80
CA LEU A 100 8.89 0.74 -0.31
C LEU A 100 7.81 1.76 0.02
N ILE A 101 7.43 1.90 1.29
CA ILE A 101 6.35 2.80 1.73
C ILE A 101 6.48 4.23 1.17
N PRO A 102 7.65 4.91 1.23
CA PRO A 102 7.80 6.25 0.66
C PRO A 102 7.82 6.27 -0.87
N LEU A 103 8.00 5.12 -1.53
CA LEU A 103 8.05 4.99 -2.98
C LEU A 103 6.67 4.68 -3.59
N LEU A 104 5.73 4.19 -2.80
CA LEU A 104 4.35 3.91 -3.24
C LEU A 104 3.58 5.21 -3.50
N ASP A 105 2.84 5.23 -4.60
CA ASP A 105 1.96 6.31 -5.01
C ASP A 105 0.49 5.91 -5.01
N ILE A 106 -0.39 6.93 -5.05
CA ILE A 106 -1.81 6.72 -5.28
C ILE A 106 -1.98 6.02 -6.63
N ALA A 107 -2.89 5.03 -6.63
CA ALA A 107 -3.23 4.11 -7.68
C ALA A 107 -2.28 2.91 -7.85
N ASP A 108 -1.19 2.82 -7.09
CA ASP A 108 -0.38 1.60 -7.05
C ASP A 108 -1.17 0.46 -6.42
N LEU A 109 -0.97 -0.75 -6.95
CA LEU A 109 -1.50 -1.96 -6.34
C LEU A 109 -0.53 -2.41 -5.25
N SER A 110 -1.04 -2.53 -4.04
CA SER A 110 -0.26 -2.95 -2.88
C SER A 110 -0.89 -4.16 -2.23
N ARG A 111 -0.04 -5.06 -1.74
CA ARG A 111 -0.42 -6.15 -0.85
C ARG A 111 0.00 -5.80 0.57
N SER A 112 -0.78 -6.23 1.55
CA SER A 112 -0.43 -6.20 2.95
C SER A 112 0.92 -6.93 3.14
N PRO A 113 1.88 -6.34 3.89
CA PRO A 113 3.26 -6.79 3.93
C PRO A 113 3.50 -8.06 4.76
N GLU A 114 2.68 -9.11 4.61
CA GLU A 114 2.87 -10.35 5.38
C GLU A 114 4.11 -11.14 4.93
N LYS A 115 4.50 -11.05 3.64
CA LYS A 115 5.74 -11.68 3.14
C LYS A 115 7.02 -11.08 3.73
N TYR A 116 6.87 -10.04 4.54
CA TYR A 116 7.93 -9.21 5.07
C TYR A 116 7.66 -8.80 6.53
N LEU A 117 6.83 -9.55 7.26
CA LEU A 117 6.52 -9.35 8.68
C LEU A 117 6.99 -10.51 9.55
#